data_AF-A0AAD7WPX3-F1
#
_entry.id   AF-A0AAD7WPX3-F1
#
_cell.length_a   1.000
_cell.length_b   1.000
_cell.length_c   1.000
_cell.angle_alpha   90.00
_cell.angle_beta   90.00
_cell.angle_gamma   90.00
#
_symmetry.space_group_name_H-M   'P 1'
#
loop_
_entity.id
_entity.type
_entity.pdbx_description
1 polymer ?
#
loop_
_entity_poly.entity_id
_entity_poly.type
_entity_poly.pdbx_seq_one_letter_code
_entity_poly.pdbx_strand_id
1 'polypeptide(L)'
;MVHPHTAQAISALVEESIEAWGIPKEKILTTITDNGSNMVAAFPFHTAEEATTSEDSELDSFSSPSSLCSESNNNVLQEGEDDRYDYGTMERTPCVAHTLQLVVNMLLNKEPQSEDCWTKQGTWSTSSANHLSPQSACCRGLLVLIKDCPTRWSSCYSMMARCLQLKDHVTAVAESMGWDSLQPSEWQKIGMLRDLLLPFAEHTKLLQSDTQSLSLVVPALLDLRNHLSEFSLAYARTYRDAASLAQKMLSNMERRFSVFLNVTATKFSPLAAAACFVDPSVSAETLIENDDEGMQDLLRKAEDYIATACHDEEWKCEWSR
;
A
#
# COMPACT_ATOMS: atom_id res chain seq x y z
N MET A 1 -12.05 19.13 -13.08
CA MET A 1 -10.68 19.62 -12.85
C MET A 1 -10.06 20.02 -14.17
N VAL A 2 -9.62 21.27 -14.27
CA VAL A 2 -8.84 21.72 -15.42
C VAL A 2 -7.37 21.44 -15.11
N HIS A 3 -6.65 20.83 -16.05
CA HIS A 3 -5.22 20.61 -15.94
C HIS A 3 -4.50 21.97 -15.80
N PRO A 4 -3.47 22.10 -14.94
CA PRO A 4 -2.76 21.06 -14.19
C PRO A 4 -3.33 20.73 -12.80
N HIS A 5 -3.21 19.46 -12.41
CA HIS A 5 -3.53 18.95 -11.06
C HIS A 5 -2.43 19.30 -10.05
N THR A 6 -2.14 20.57 -9.85
CA THR A 6 -1.15 21.03 -8.87
C THR A 6 -1.63 20.81 -7.44
N ALA A 7 -0.70 20.82 -6.48
CA ALA A 7 -1.03 20.74 -5.06
C ALA A 7 -2.03 21.83 -4.64
N GLN A 8 -1.84 23.06 -5.13
CA GLN A 8 -2.72 24.20 -4.85
C GLN A 8 -4.14 23.96 -5.41
N ALA A 9 -4.25 23.49 -6.66
CA ALA A 9 -5.53 23.20 -7.27
C ALA A 9 -6.28 22.07 -6.55
N ILE A 10 -5.55 21.06 -6.06
CA ILE A 10 -6.13 19.96 -5.27
C ILE A 10 -6.66 20.49 -3.94
N SER A 11 -5.85 21.28 -3.22
CA SER A 11 -6.22 21.83 -1.92
C SER A 11 -7.45 22.74 -2.01
N ALA A 12 -7.45 23.66 -2.98
CA ALA A 12 -8.56 24.58 -3.21
C ALA A 12 -9.88 23.85 -3.52
N LEU A 13 -9.84 22.77 -4.30
CA LEU A 13 -11.03 21.98 -4.60
C LEU A 13 -11.56 21.20 -3.40
N VAL A 14 -10.68 20.72 -2.52
CA VAL A 14 -11.08 20.08 -1.26
C VAL A 14 -11.72 21.10 -0.33
N GLU A 15 -11.17 22.31 -0.24
CA GLU A 15 -11.75 23.40 0.55
C GLU A 15 -13.11 23.84 0.04
N GLU A 16 -13.25 24.09 -1.26
CA GLU A 16 -14.55 24.41 -1.89
C GLU A 16 -15.58 23.32 -1.59
N SER A 17 -15.16 22.05 -1.58
CA SER A 17 -16.02 20.93 -1.23
C SER A 17 -16.40 20.94 0.25
N ILE A 18 -15.46 21.17 1.17
CA ILE A 18 -15.73 21.26 2.61
C ILE A 18 -16.72 22.40 2.91
N GLU A 19 -16.51 23.57 2.31
CA GLU A 19 -17.38 24.74 2.44
C GLU A 19 -18.77 24.51 1.85
N ALA A 20 -18.84 23.96 0.63
CA ALA A 20 -20.11 23.68 -0.03
C ALA A 20 -20.99 22.68 0.75
N TRP A 21 -20.36 21.75 1.47
CA TRP A 21 -21.04 20.78 2.33
C TRP A 21 -21.23 21.28 3.77
N GLY A 22 -20.71 22.45 4.12
CA GLY A 22 -20.82 23.04 5.46
C GLY A 22 -20.13 22.21 6.56
N ILE A 23 -19.04 21.52 6.22
CA ILE A 23 -18.31 20.67 7.16
C ILE A 23 -17.33 21.54 7.96
N PRO A 24 -17.44 21.60 9.31
CA PRO A 24 -16.47 22.32 10.12
C PRO A 24 -15.10 21.65 10.07
N LYS A 25 -14.03 22.43 9.84
CA LYS A 25 -12.66 21.91 9.65
C LYS A 25 -12.17 21.15 10.88
N GLU A 26 -12.55 21.61 12.07
CA GLU A 26 -12.24 20.98 13.37
C GLU A 26 -12.86 19.59 13.54
N LYS A 27 -13.90 19.25 12.77
CA LYS A 27 -14.50 17.92 12.77
C LYS A 27 -13.83 16.95 11.80
N ILE A 28 -12.84 17.41 11.03
CA ILE A 28 -12.15 16.58 10.06
C ILE A 28 -10.94 15.96 10.72
N LEU A 29 -11.06 14.67 11.03
CA LEU A 29 -10.04 13.90 11.74
C LEU A 29 -8.74 13.72 10.94
N THR A 30 -8.86 13.36 9.66
CA THR A 30 -7.73 13.12 8.76
C THR A 30 -8.18 13.13 7.30
N THR A 31 -7.25 13.40 6.40
CA THR A 31 -7.39 13.25 4.95
C THR A 31 -6.56 12.07 4.46
N ILE A 32 -7.21 11.10 3.82
CA ILE A 32 -6.54 9.91 3.27
C ILE A 32 -6.26 10.12 1.78
N THR A 33 -4.98 10.11 1.39
CA THR A 33 -4.59 10.24 -0.03
C THR A 33 -3.53 9.23 -0.44
N ASP A 34 -3.37 8.99 -1.74
CA ASP A 34 -2.18 8.29 -2.23
C ASP A 34 -0.89 9.09 -2.01
N ASN A 35 0.25 8.47 -2.30
CA ASN A 35 1.58 9.07 -2.11
C ASN A 35 2.08 9.83 -3.35
N GLY A 36 1.19 10.24 -4.25
CA GLY A 36 1.55 11.11 -5.38
C GLY A 36 2.10 12.45 -4.88
N SER A 37 3.10 12.99 -5.57
CA SER A 37 3.82 14.20 -5.12
C SER A 37 2.88 15.38 -4.86
N ASN A 38 1.92 15.60 -5.75
CA ASN A 38 0.97 16.70 -5.63
C ASN A 38 -0.06 16.46 -4.51
N MET A 39 -0.42 15.19 -4.25
CA MET A 39 -1.30 14.84 -3.13
C MET A 39 -0.60 15.04 -1.79
N VAL A 40 0.68 14.66 -1.69
CA VAL A 40 1.49 14.87 -0.48
C VAL A 40 1.74 16.35 -0.24
N ALA A 41 2.03 17.12 -1.29
CA ALA A 41 2.26 18.56 -1.17
C ALA A 41 0.99 19.36 -0.85
N ALA A 42 -0.20 18.86 -1.23
CA ALA A 42 -1.47 19.50 -0.90
C ALA A 42 -1.83 19.40 0.60
N PHE A 43 -1.35 18.36 1.30
CA PHE A 43 -1.65 18.12 2.72
C PHE A 43 -0.36 17.83 3.50
N PRO A 44 0.46 18.85 3.77
CA PRO A 44 1.71 18.69 4.50
C PRO A 44 1.46 18.28 5.96
N PHE A 45 2.39 17.51 6.51
CA PHE A 45 2.38 17.13 7.93
C PHE A 45 2.83 18.33 8.76
N HIS A 46 2.04 18.73 9.76
CA HIS A 46 2.46 19.73 10.74
C HIS A 46 3.22 19.04 11.87
N THR A 47 4.51 19.35 12.02
CA THR A 47 5.20 19.16 13.30
C THR A 47 4.89 20.35 14.18
N ALA A 48 4.48 20.13 15.43
CA ALA A 48 4.07 21.15 16.40
C ALA A 48 5.17 22.16 16.81
N GLU A 49 6.25 22.29 16.04
CA GLU A 49 7.39 23.17 16.30
C GLU A 49 7.43 24.42 15.39
N GLU A 50 6.61 24.53 14.34
CA GLU A 50 6.59 25.72 13.45
C GLU A 50 5.63 26.83 13.90
N ALA A 51 5.23 26.85 15.18
CA ALA A 51 4.34 27.85 15.75
C ALA A 51 4.98 28.67 16.88
N THR A 52 6.28 29.01 16.79
CA THR A 52 6.82 30.15 17.55
C THR A 52 7.95 30.84 16.79
N THR A 53 7.71 32.14 16.54
CA THR A 53 8.68 33.23 16.34
C THR A 53 9.54 33.21 15.08
N SER A 54 9.16 34.12 14.17
CA SER A 54 10.07 34.90 13.34
C SER A 54 11.38 35.25 14.06
N GLU A 55 12.51 34.86 13.47
CA GLU A 55 13.70 35.69 13.20
C GLU A 55 14.83 34.80 12.66
N ASP A 56 15.38 35.22 11.51
CA ASP A 56 16.65 34.83 10.87
C ASP A 56 17.44 33.62 11.42
N SER A 57 17.65 32.61 10.57
CA SER A 57 19.01 32.13 10.31
C SER A 57 19.06 31.28 9.03
N GLU A 58 20.00 31.65 8.16
CA GLU A 58 20.32 31.00 6.90
C GLU A 58 20.84 29.57 7.04
N LEU A 59 20.72 28.84 5.91
CA LEU A 59 21.64 27.82 5.40
C LEU A 59 21.56 26.42 6.04
N ASP A 60 21.01 25.45 5.30
CA ASP A 60 21.87 24.39 4.77
C ASP A 60 21.28 23.72 3.52
N SER A 61 21.83 24.10 2.37
CA SER A 61 21.72 23.34 1.13
C SER A 61 22.73 22.19 1.19
N PHE A 62 22.30 20.99 1.60
CA PHE A 62 23.11 19.79 1.40
C PHE A 62 22.60 18.97 0.22
N SER A 63 23.17 19.27 -0.95
CA SER A 63 23.20 18.34 -2.08
C SER A 63 24.17 17.20 -1.81
N SER A 64 23.85 15.97 -2.21
CA SER A 64 24.77 14.95 -2.76
C SER A 64 24.03 13.61 -3.06
N PRO A 65 24.54 12.72 -3.94
CA PRO A 65 24.94 12.97 -5.33
C PRO A 65 24.48 11.85 -6.31
N SER A 66 24.35 12.22 -7.59
CA SER A 66 24.56 11.41 -8.80
C SER A 66 23.87 10.03 -8.95
N SER A 67 22.86 9.99 -9.81
CA SER A 67 22.83 9.01 -10.91
C SER A 67 22.43 9.73 -12.20
N LEU A 68 23.37 9.74 -13.14
CA LEU A 68 23.25 10.31 -14.48
C LEU A 68 22.25 9.51 -15.30
N CYS A 69 21.20 10.18 -15.80
CA CYS A 69 20.62 9.93 -17.12
C CYS A 69 20.10 11.26 -17.64
N SER A 70 20.84 11.85 -18.57
CA SER A 70 20.43 12.96 -19.40
C SER A 70 19.34 12.51 -20.37
N GLU A 71 18.21 13.21 -20.42
CA GLU A 71 17.75 13.81 -21.67
C GLU A 71 16.78 14.96 -21.40
N SER A 72 17.05 16.06 -22.10
CA SER A 72 16.54 17.40 -21.93
C SER A 72 15.04 17.55 -22.14
N ASN A 73 14.38 18.32 -21.26
CA ASN A 73 13.44 19.32 -21.74
C ASN A 73 13.39 20.50 -20.77
N ASN A 74 14.03 21.60 -21.18
CA ASN A 74 13.99 22.89 -20.51
C ASN A 74 12.60 23.50 -20.64
N ASN A 75 11.89 23.66 -19.53
CA ASN A 75 10.94 24.77 -19.38
C ASN A 75 11.19 25.39 -18.01
N VAL A 76 12.03 26.43 -18.02
CA VAL A 76 12.16 27.40 -16.95
C VAL A 76 10.83 28.15 -16.87
N LEU A 77 10.09 27.96 -15.78
CA LEU A 77 9.00 28.86 -15.40
C LEU A 77 9.29 29.35 -13.98
N GLN A 78 9.82 30.57 -13.98
CA GLN A 78 9.82 31.61 -12.96
C GLN A 78 8.96 31.32 -11.72
N GLU A 79 9.63 31.10 -10.60
CA GLU A 79 9.04 31.12 -9.25
C GLU A 79 8.55 32.54 -8.96
N GLY A 80 7.23 32.72 -8.98
CA GLY A 80 6.56 33.94 -8.54
C GLY A 80 6.06 33.76 -7.11
N GLU A 81 6.36 34.76 -6.28
CA GLU A 81 5.74 35.16 -5.00
C GLU A 81 5.18 34.06 -4.09
N ASP A 82 5.88 33.89 -2.97
CA ASP A 82 5.59 33.09 -1.80
C ASP A 82 4.28 33.52 -1.09
N ASP A 83 3.14 33.25 -1.71
CA ASP A 83 1.87 33.12 -1.01
C ASP A 83 1.81 31.70 -0.43
N ARG A 84 2.51 31.47 0.70
CA ARG A 84 2.37 30.26 1.52
C ARG A 84 0.94 30.25 2.07
N TYR A 85 0.00 29.69 1.30
CA TYR A 85 -1.37 29.46 1.73
C TYR A 85 -1.35 28.69 3.06
N ASP A 86 -1.85 29.33 4.11
CA ASP A 86 -1.97 28.79 5.46
C ASP A 86 -3.05 27.69 5.48
N TYR A 87 -2.71 26.53 4.92
CA TYR A 87 -3.43 25.29 5.15
C TYR A 87 -2.99 24.71 6.49
N GLY A 88 -3.32 25.41 7.57
CA GLY A 88 -3.42 24.82 8.89
C GLY A 88 -4.59 23.82 8.93
N THR A 89 -4.47 22.81 9.80
CA THR A 89 -5.56 21.96 10.35
C THR A 89 -5.90 20.58 9.76
N MET A 90 -5.49 20.17 8.54
CA MET A 90 -5.86 18.81 8.06
C MET A 90 -4.67 17.84 8.09
N GLU A 91 -4.67 16.92 9.05
CA GLU A 91 -3.68 15.83 9.07
C GLU A 91 -3.85 14.90 7.88
N ARG A 92 -2.73 14.46 7.29
CA ARG A 92 -2.73 13.53 6.15
C ARG A 92 -2.34 12.12 6.59
N THR A 93 -3.21 11.15 6.33
CA THR A 93 -2.89 9.73 6.44
C THR A 93 -2.60 9.14 5.05
N PRO A 94 -1.47 8.45 4.84
CA PRO A 94 -1.21 7.80 3.54
C PRO A 94 -2.16 6.62 3.33
N CYS A 95 -2.66 6.48 2.10
CA CYS A 95 -3.49 5.35 1.70
C CYS A 95 -2.72 4.03 1.85
N VAL A 96 -3.21 3.15 2.73
CA VAL A 96 -2.55 1.88 3.06
C VAL A 96 -2.54 0.95 1.85
N ALA A 97 -3.66 0.81 1.14
CA ALA A 97 -3.76 -0.04 -0.04
C ALA A 97 -2.81 0.40 -1.17
N HIS A 98 -2.69 1.70 -1.41
CA HIS A 98 -1.71 2.23 -2.36
C HIS A 98 -0.28 1.97 -1.88
N THR A 99 -0.03 2.12 -0.59
CA THR A 99 1.31 1.88 -0.02
C THR A 99 1.70 0.39 -0.10
N LEU A 100 0.78 -0.54 0.11
CA LEU A 100 0.98 -1.98 -0.11
C LEU A 100 1.31 -2.28 -1.58
N GLN A 101 0.62 -1.63 -2.51
CA GLN A 101 0.94 -1.73 -3.95
C GLN A 101 2.38 -1.32 -4.24
N LEU A 102 2.92 -0.30 -3.57
CA LEU A 102 4.32 0.12 -3.74
C LEU A 102 5.31 -0.91 -3.15
N VAL A 103 4.96 -1.61 -2.08
CA VAL A 103 5.79 -2.69 -1.50
C VAL A 103 5.85 -3.86 -2.48
N VAL A 104 4.70 -4.29 -3.01
CA VAL A 104 4.60 -5.42 -3.92
C VAL A 104 5.25 -5.14 -5.27
N ASN A 105 5.13 -3.92 -5.82
CA ASN A 105 5.74 -3.56 -7.10
C ASN A 105 7.27 -3.69 -7.13
N MET A 106 7.93 -3.76 -5.98
CA MET A 106 9.35 -4.09 -5.94
C MET A 106 9.66 -5.48 -6.51
N LEU A 107 8.72 -6.44 -6.38
CA LEU A 107 8.82 -7.78 -6.96
C LEU A 107 8.73 -7.71 -8.49
N LEU A 108 7.72 -7.00 -8.98
CA LEU A 108 7.34 -7.01 -10.39
C LEU A 108 8.36 -6.29 -11.28
N ASN A 109 9.00 -5.24 -10.75
CA ASN A 109 9.89 -4.38 -11.55
C ASN A 109 11.38 -4.77 -11.47
N LYS A 110 11.77 -5.76 -10.66
CA LYS A 110 13.20 -6.08 -10.40
C LYS A 110 13.62 -7.53 -10.65
N GLU A 111 12.73 -8.43 -11.05
CA GLU A 111 13.05 -9.84 -11.31
C GLU A 111 13.06 -10.15 -12.82
N PRO A 112 14.23 -10.09 -13.50
CA PRO A 112 14.35 -10.37 -14.94
C PRO A 112 14.01 -11.83 -15.31
N GLN A 113 14.14 -12.78 -14.37
CA GLN A 113 13.77 -14.19 -14.60
C GLN A 113 12.26 -14.43 -14.63
N SER A 114 11.45 -13.45 -14.28
CA SER A 114 10.00 -13.58 -14.30
C SER A 114 9.46 -13.44 -15.73
N GLU A 115 10.13 -12.66 -16.59
CA GLU A 115 9.70 -12.38 -17.97
C GLU A 115 9.57 -13.63 -18.85
N ASP A 116 10.50 -14.59 -18.78
CA ASP A 116 10.44 -15.81 -19.62
C ASP A 116 9.24 -16.70 -19.25
N CYS A 117 8.97 -16.85 -17.95
CA CYS A 117 7.86 -17.64 -17.45
C CYS A 117 6.51 -16.99 -17.81
N TRP A 118 6.41 -15.66 -17.65
CA TRP A 118 5.23 -14.89 -18.03
C TRP A 118 5.02 -14.82 -19.55
N THR A 119 6.10 -14.82 -20.34
CA THR A 119 6.04 -14.81 -21.80
C THR A 119 5.50 -16.14 -22.33
N LYS A 120 5.95 -17.27 -21.79
CA LYS A 120 5.39 -18.60 -22.09
C LYS A 120 3.90 -18.67 -21.74
N GLN A 121 3.53 -18.19 -20.55
CA GLN A 121 2.14 -18.18 -20.10
C GLN A 121 1.23 -17.23 -20.90
N GLY A 122 1.74 -16.05 -21.28
CA GLY A 122 1.04 -15.08 -22.12
C GLY A 122 0.79 -15.61 -23.53
N THR A 123 1.73 -16.38 -24.07
CA THR A 123 1.60 -17.08 -25.35
C THR A 123 0.48 -18.12 -25.30
N TRP A 124 0.38 -18.89 -24.20
CA TRP A 124 -0.71 -19.85 -24.00
C TRP A 124 -2.07 -19.18 -23.86
N SER A 125 -2.15 -18.07 -23.13
CA SER A 125 -3.41 -17.33 -22.89
C SER A 125 -3.95 -16.73 -24.19
N THR A 126 -3.08 -16.17 -25.03
CA THR A 126 -3.45 -15.55 -26.32
C THR A 126 -3.82 -16.61 -27.37
N SER A 127 -3.09 -17.73 -27.39
CA SER A 127 -3.31 -18.79 -28.38
C SER A 127 -4.50 -19.69 -28.02
N SER A 128 -4.75 -19.93 -26.74
CA SER A 128 -5.94 -20.64 -26.25
C SER A 128 -7.25 -19.89 -26.59
N ALA A 129 -7.26 -18.56 -26.48
CA ALA A 129 -8.40 -17.74 -26.90
C ALA A 129 -8.73 -17.84 -28.40
N ASN A 130 -7.73 -18.13 -29.25
CA ASN A 130 -7.89 -18.24 -30.70
C ASN A 130 -8.12 -19.68 -31.19
N HIS A 131 -7.76 -20.71 -30.40
CA HIS A 131 -7.78 -22.11 -30.82
C HIS A 131 -8.73 -23.02 -30.02
N LEU A 132 -9.31 -22.54 -28.92
CA LEU A 132 -10.39 -23.25 -28.24
C LEU A 132 -11.66 -23.18 -29.10
N SER A 133 -11.83 -24.19 -29.95
CA SER A 133 -13.16 -24.49 -30.51
C SER A 133 -14.15 -24.76 -29.36
N PRO A 134 -15.45 -24.46 -29.50
CA PRO A 134 -16.46 -24.67 -28.45
C PRO A 134 -16.63 -26.12 -27.96
N GLN A 135 -15.90 -27.09 -28.54
CA GLN A 135 -16.09 -28.52 -28.35
C GLN A 135 -15.07 -29.20 -27.41
N SER A 136 -14.01 -28.50 -26.99
CA SER A 136 -13.16 -28.92 -25.85
C SER A 136 -13.59 -28.24 -24.54
N ALA A 137 -14.77 -27.64 -24.52
CA ALA A 137 -15.48 -27.15 -23.34
C ALA A 137 -16.02 -28.30 -22.44
N CYS A 138 -15.24 -29.37 -22.26
CA CYS A 138 -15.58 -30.37 -21.26
C CYS A 138 -15.09 -29.93 -19.89
N CYS A 139 -16.10 -29.53 -19.11
CA CYS A 139 -16.30 -29.99 -17.75
C CYS A 139 -15.87 -29.01 -16.65
N ARG A 140 -16.89 -28.23 -16.19
CA ARG A 140 -17.01 -27.45 -14.94
C ARG A 140 -16.52 -25.99 -14.98
N GLY A 141 -17.43 -25.06 -15.28
CA GLY A 141 -17.38 -23.65 -14.84
C GLY A 141 -16.18 -22.84 -15.34
N LEU A 142 -16.33 -22.24 -16.52
CA LEU A 142 -15.32 -21.49 -17.28
C LEU A 142 -14.49 -20.49 -16.45
N LEU A 143 -13.28 -20.90 -16.06
CA LEU A 143 -12.22 -20.01 -15.61
C LEU A 143 -11.18 -19.88 -16.72
N VAL A 144 -11.01 -18.67 -17.25
CA VAL A 144 -9.99 -18.36 -18.27
C VAL A 144 -8.70 -17.94 -17.57
N LEU A 145 -7.54 -18.16 -18.20
CA LEU A 145 -6.28 -17.57 -17.75
C LEU A 145 -6.40 -16.04 -17.74
N ILE A 146 -5.97 -15.43 -16.64
CA ILE A 146 -5.99 -13.98 -16.48
C ILE A 146 -4.68 -13.44 -17.04
N LYS A 147 -4.75 -12.45 -17.93
CA LYS A 147 -3.56 -11.76 -18.42
C LYS A 147 -3.10 -10.73 -17.39
N ASP A 148 -1.78 -10.60 -17.24
CA ASP A 148 -1.22 -9.54 -16.39
C ASP A 148 -1.52 -8.14 -16.96
N CYS A 149 -1.83 -7.22 -16.06
CA CYS A 149 -1.98 -5.79 -16.29
C CYS A 149 -0.82 -5.09 -15.55
N PRO A 150 0.21 -4.60 -16.26
CA PRO A 150 1.43 -4.09 -15.64
C PRO A 150 1.24 -2.96 -14.62
N THR A 151 0.08 -2.27 -14.67
CA THR A 151 -0.22 -1.12 -13.81
C THR A 151 -0.83 -1.48 -12.45
N ARG A 152 -1.19 -2.74 -12.18
CA ARG A 152 -1.84 -3.15 -10.91
C ARG A 152 -1.38 -4.55 -10.50
N TRP A 153 -0.73 -4.70 -9.35
CA TRP A 153 -0.08 -5.98 -9.02
C TRP A 153 -1.08 -7.13 -8.81
N SER A 154 -2.33 -6.78 -8.50
CA SER A 154 -3.43 -7.73 -8.27
C SER A 154 -3.73 -8.60 -9.51
N SER A 155 -3.46 -8.12 -10.73
CA SER A 155 -3.57 -8.95 -11.93
C SER A 155 -2.48 -10.02 -11.99
N CYS A 156 -1.25 -9.69 -11.60
CA CYS A 156 -0.14 -10.63 -11.60
C CYS A 156 -0.40 -11.76 -10.59
N TYR A 157 -0.83 -11.40 -9.37
CA TYR A 157 -1.25 -12.39 -8.39
C TYR A 157 -2.41 -13.26 -8.90
N SER A 158 -3.45 -12.65 -9.47
CA SER A 158 -4.62 -13.37 -9.99
C SER A 158 -4.24 -14.32 -11.13
N MET A 159 -3.30 -13.90 -11.99
CA MET A 159 -2.72 -14.72 -13.05
C MET A 159 -1.98 -15.93 -12.48
N MET A 160 -1.12 -15.74 -11.47
CA MET A 160 -0.40 -16.82 -10.80
C MET A 160 -1.34 -17.82 -10.15
N ALA A 161 -2.28 -17.33 -9.35
CA ALA A 161 -3.27 -18.16 -8.65
C ALA A 161 -4.12 -18.97 -9.65
N ARG A 162 -4.55 -18.34 -10.74
CA ARG A 162 -5.32 -19.02 -11.80
C ARG A 162 -4.47 -20.03 -12.58
N CYS A 163 -3.20 -19.73 -12.85
CA CYS A 163 -2.28 -20.64 -13.51
C CYS A 163 -2.14 -21.94 -12.73
N LEU A 164 -1.91 -21.83 -11.42
CA LEU A 164 -1.78 -22.97 -10.52
C LEU A 164 -3.08 -23.77 -10.44
N GLN A 165 -4.24 -23.09 -10.39
CA GLN A 165 -5.55 -23.75 -10.38
C GLN A 165 -5.79 -24.59 -11.65
N LEU A 166 -5.27 -24.13 -12.79
CA LEU A 166 -5.44 -24.78 -14.09
C LEU A 166 -4.23 -25.61 -14.51
N LYS A 167 -3.28 -25.89 -13.62
CA LYS A 167 -1.99 -26.52 -13.93
C LYS A 167 -2.12 -27.76 -14.82
N ASP A 168 -2.98 -28.70 -14.44
CA ASP A 168 -3.16 -29.96 -15.16
C ASP A 168 -3.73 -29.75 -16.56
N HIS A 169 -4.70 -28.84 -16.69
CA HIS A 169 -5.30 -28.47 -17.98
C HIS A 169 -4.32 -27.73 -18.88
N VAL A 170 -3.57 -26.78 -18.34
CA VAL A 170 -2.57 -26.01 -19.07
C VAL A 170 -1.46 -26.93 -19.58
N THR A 171 -1.00 -27.86 -18.74
CA THR A 171 0.02 -28.84 -19.12
C THR A 171 -0.48 -29.78 -20.23
N ALA A 172 -1.70 -30.30 -20.11
CA ALA A 172 -2.30 -31.16 -21.14
C ALA A 172 -2.49 -30.44 -22.48
N VAL A 173 -2.90 -29.16 -22.46
CA VAL A 173 -3.02 -28.35 -23.69
C VAL A 173 -1.65 -28.11 -24.31
N ALA A 174 -0.65 -27.72 -23.52
CA ALA A 174 0.70 -27.48 -24.00
C ALA A 174 1.28 -28.76 -24.67
N GLU A 175 1.09 -29.93 -24.05
CA GLU A 175 1.49 -31.22 -24.62
C GLU A 175 0.77 -31.51 -25.94
N SER A 176 -0.55 -31.31 -26.00
CA SER A 176 -1.35 -31.56 -27.21
C SER A 176 -0.98 -30.65 -28.38
N MET A 177 -0.56 -29.42 -28.08
CA MET A 177 -0.20 -28.39 -29.07
C MET A 177 1.31 -28.40 -29.40
N GLY A 178 2.10 -29.23 -28.73
CA GLY A 178 3.57 -29.23 -28.86
C GLY A 178 4.22 -27.92 -28.40
N TRP A 179 3.59 -27.21 -27.45
CA TRP A 179 4.16 -26.00 -26.87
C TRP A 179 5.17 -26.33 -25.77
N ASP A 180 6.18 -25.48 -25.62
CA ASP A 180 7.12 -25.57 -24.51
C ASP A 180 6.38 -25.42 -23.18
N SER A 181 6.33 -26.51 -22.40
CA SER A 181 5.67 -26.54 -21.09
C SER A 181 6.56 -25.97 -19.98
N LEU A 182 5.92 -25.47 -18.93
CA LEU A 182 6.59 -25.04 -17.72
C LEU A 182 7.19 -26.26 -17.00
N GLN A 183 8.46 -26.15 -16.63
CA GLN A 183 9.20 -27.16 -15.89
C GLN A 183 8.70 -27.27 -14.45
N PRO A 184 8.87 -28.42 -13.76
CA PRO A 184 8.47 -28.57 -12.37
C PRO A 184 9.04 -27.49 -11.43
N SER A 185 10.27 -27.04 -11.68
CA SER A 185 10.91 -25.95 -10.94
C SER A 185 10.25 -24.58 -11.18
N GLU A 186 9.82 -24.30 -12.41
CA GLU A 186 9.08 -23.08 -12.75
C GLU A 186 7.70 -23.08 -12.07
N TRP A 187 6.99 -24.21 -12.07
CA TRP A 187 5.73 -24.38 -11.32
C TRP A 187 5.91 -24.16 -9.82
N GLN A 188 6.98 -24.70 -9.24
CA GLN A 188 7.29 -24.51 -7.83
C GLN A 188 7.59 -23.04 -7.50
N LYS A 189 8.31 -22.33 -8.39
CA LYS A 189 8.58 -20.90 -8.25
C LYS A 189 7.28 -20.07 -8.29
N ILE A 190 6.36 -20.37 -9.22
CA ILE A 190 5.03 -19.71 -9.26
C ILE A 190 4.25 -19.98 -7.97
N GLY A 191 4.24 -21.22 -7.49
CA GLY A 191 3.59 -21.59 -6.23
C GLY A 191 4.10 -20.78 -5.04
N MET A 192 5.43 -20.76 -4.88
CA MET A 192 6.11 -20.01 -3.84
C MET A 192 5.82 -18.49 -3.91
N LEU A 193 5.87 -17.89 -5.10
CA LEU A 193 5.57 -16.46 -5.27
C LEU A 193 4.08 -16.14 -5.01
N ARG A 194 3.18 -17.03 -5.41
CA ARG A 194 1.75 -16.92 -5.06
C ARG A 194 1.57 -16.93 -3.55
N ASP A 195 2.22 -17.85 -2.85
CA ASP A 195 2.14 -17.96 -1.38
C ASP A 195 2.70 -16.72 -0.68
N LEU A 196 3.83 -16.17 -1.18
CA LEU A 196 4.38 -14.90 -0.70
C LEU A 196 3.38 -13.74 -0.84
N LEU A 197 2.65 -13.69 -1.94
CA LEU A 197 1.74 -12.59 -2.29
C LEU A 197 0.31 -12.73 -1.78
N LEU A 198 -0.09 -13.93 -1.35
CA LEU A 198 -1.46 -14.22 -0.93
C LEU A 198 -1.92 -13.30 0.22
N PRO A 199 -1.18 -13.16 1.35
CA PRO A 199 -1.61 -12.27 2.44
C PRO A 199 -1.71 -10.81 2.00
N PHE A 200 -0.82 -10.35 1.12
CA PHE A 200 -0.92 -9.00 0.55
C PHE A 200 -2.21 -8.81 -0.24
N ALA A 201 -2.70 -9.85 -0.92
CA ALA A 201 -3.85 -9.76 -1.82
C ALA A 201 -5.13 -9.71 -0.99
N GLU A 202 -5.19 -10.53 0.05
CA GLU A 202 -6.27 -10.56 1.02
C GLU A 202 -6.35 -9.24 1.78
N HIS A 203 -5.24 -8.76 2.36
CA HIS A 203 -5.21 -7.50 3.09
C HIS A 203 -5.47 -6.29 2.19
N THR A 204 -4.96 -6.26 0.96
CA THR A 204 -5.25 -5.17 0.02
C THR A 204 -6.73 -5.15 -0.35
N LYS A 205 -7.34 -6.31 -0.60
CA LYS A 205 -8.78 -6.41 -0.90
C LYS A 205 -9.63 -5.99 0.29
N LEU A 206 -9.24 -6.41 1.50
CA LEU A 206 -9.87 -6.03 2.74
C LEU A 206 -9.81 -4.49 2.90
N LEU A 207 -8.60 -3.92 2.89
CA LEU A 207 -8.34 -2.49 3.07
C LEU A 207 -8.89 -1.56 1.96
N GLN A 208 -9.33 -2.13 0.84
CA GLN A 208 -10.01 -1.40 -0.25
C GLN A 208 -11.53 -1.41 -0.13
N SER A 209 -12.12 -2.15 0.83
CA SER A 209 -13.57 -2.24 0.99
C SER A 209 -14.16 -0.91 1.47
N ASP A 210 -15.34 -0.56 0.96
CA ASP A 210 -16.08 0.67 1.32
C ASP A 210 -16.57 0.67 2.78
N THR A 211 -16.54 -0.49 3.44
CA THR A 211 -16.97 -0.67 4.84
C THR A 211 -15.81 -0.85 5.81
N GLN A 212 -14.57 -0.64 5.34
CA GLN A 212 -13.36 -0.88 6.13
C GLN A 212 -13.10 0.27 7.12
N SER A 213 -12.69 -0.08 8.34
CA SER A 213 -12.22 0.87 9.35
C SER A 213 -10.68 0.98 9.39
N LEU A 214 -10.17 2.13 9.84
CA LEU A 214 -8.75 2.34 10.15
C LEU A 214 -8.21 1.35 11.21
N SER A 215 -9.09 0.80 12.06
CA SER A 215 -8.79 -0.23 13.07
C SER A 215 -8.11 -1.48 12.51
N LEU A 216 -8.39 -1.82 11.24
CA LEU A 216 -7.83 -3.02 10.61
C LEU A 216 -6.42 -2.80 10.04
N VAL A 217 -5.93 -1.56 10.03
CA VAL A 217 -4.61 -1.22 9.47
C VAL A 217 -3.49 -1.84 10.30
N VAL A 218 -3.48 -1.62 11.61
CA VAL A 218 -2.40 -2.12 12.49
C VAL A 218 -2.34 -3.66 12.47
N PRO A 219 -3.45 -4.40 12.68
CA PRO A 219 -3.44 -5.86 12.58
C PRO A 219 -2.94 -6.38 11.23
N ALA A 220 -3.43 -5.80 10.12
CA ALA A 220 -3.00 -6.21 8.79
C ALA A 220 -1.50 -6.02 8.56
N LEU A 221 -0.94 -4.90 9.02
CA LEU A 221 0.49 -4.64 8.89
C LEU A 221 1.34 -5.59 9.72
N LEU A 222 0.90 -5.94 10.93
CA LEU A 222 1.61 -6.90 11.79
C LEU A 222 1.59 -8.31 11.21
N ASP A 223 0.43 -8.75 10.72
CA ASP A 223 0.30 -10.04 10.04
C ASP A 223 1.24 -10.13 8.82
N LEU A 224 1.27 -9.07 8.00
CA LEU A 224 2.20 -9.00 6.87
C LEU A 224 3.67 -9.01 7.29
N ARG A 225 4.05 -8.34 8.40
CA ARG A 225 5.43 -8.37 8.93
C ARG A 225 5.82 -9.79 9.33
N ASN A 226 4.96 -10.46 10.09
CA ASN A 226 5.17 -11.82 10.54
C ASN A 226 5.29 -12.77 9.35
N HIS A 227 4.36 -12.70 8.39
CA HIS A 227 4.41 -13.50 7.17
C HIS A 227 5.72 -13.35 6.40
N LEU A 228 6.20 -12.12 6.17
CA LEU A 228 7.48 -11.91 5.47
C LEU A 228 8.68 -12.49 6.23
N SER A 229 8.69 -12.35 7.55
CA SER A 229 9.74 -12.89 8.42
C SER A 229 9.75 -14.42 8.37
N GLU A 230 8.59 -15.05 8.58
CA GLU A 230 8.43 -16.50 8.54
C GLU A 230 8.75 -17.07 7.16
N PHE A 231 8.25 -16.44 6.10
CA PHE A 231 8.55 -16.83 4.72
C PHE A 231 10.06 -16.80 4.47
N SER A 232 10.73 -15.72 4.86
CA SER A 232 12.18 -15.62 4.71
C SER A 232 12.91 -16.75 5.44
N LEU A 233 12.49 -17.09 6.67
CA LEU A 233 13.11 -18.15 7.45
C LEU A 233 12.87 -19.53 6.82
N ALA A 234 11.64 -19.80 6.37
CA ALA A 234 11.26 -21.06 5.73
C ALA A 234 12.06 -21.32 4.44
N TYR A 235 12.31 -20.28 3.66
CA TYR A 235 12.99 -20.39 2.35
C TYR A 235 14.50 -20.10 2.39
N ALA A 236 15.07 -19.74 3.54
CA ALA A 236 16.48 -19.34 3.69
C ALA A 236 17.49 -20.35 3.15
N ARG A 237 17.19 -21.65 3.20
CA ARG A 237 18.10 -22.73 2.77
C ARG A 237 17.81 -23.28 1.38
N THR A 238 16.56 -23.22 0.95
CA THR A 238 16.05 -23.86 -0.28
C THR A 238 15.96 -22.88 -1.43
N TYR A 239 15.51 -21.65 -1.18
CA TYR A 239 15.29 -20.60 -2.18
C TYR A 239 15.80 -19.25 -1.65
N ARG A 240 17.14 -19.11 -1.59
CA ARG A 240 17.80 -17.93 -1.03
C ARG A 240 17.37 -16.61 -1.66
N ASP A 241 17.13 -16.59 -2.97
CA ASP A 241 16.71 -15.37 -3.66
C ASP A 241 15.32 -14.94 -3.17
N ALA A 242 14.38 -15.88 -3.04
CA ALA A 242 13.04 -15.62 -2.52
C ALA A 242 13.05 -15.17 -1.05
N ALA A 243 13.90 -15.79 -0.23
CA ALA A 243 14.10 -15.35 1.16
C ALA A 243 14.68 -13.91 1.22
N SER A 244 15.68 -13.61 0.40
CA SER A 244 16.26 -12.27 0.31
C SER A 244 15.24 -11.24 -0.17
N LEU A 245 14.31 -11.66 -1.02
CA LEU A 245 13.26 -10.83 -1.57
C LEU A 245 12.21 -10.50 -0.51
N ALA A 246 11.78 -11.49 0.28
CA ALA A 246 10.90 -11.28 1.42
C ALA A 246 11.52 -10.32 2.45
N GLN A 247 12.82 -10.43 2.73
CA GLN A 247 13.54 -9.48 3.60
C GLN A 247 13.55 -8.05 3.03
N LYS A 248 13.81 -7.89 1.73
CA LYS A 248 13.73 -6.58 1.07
C LYS A 248 12.32 -5.99 1.14
N MET A 249 11.29 -6.82 0.96
CA MET A 249 9.89 -6.40 1.15
C MET A 249 9.64 -5.94 2.57
N LEU A 250 10.14 -6.67 3.57
CA LEU A 250 9.97 -6.36 4.99
C LEU A 250 10.59 -5.00 5.33
N SER A 251 11.86 -4.77 4.96
CA SER A 251 12.52 -3.48 5.18
C SER A 251 11.80 -2.32 4.47
N ASN A 252 11.24 -2.55 3.27
CA ASN A 252 10.47 -1.51 2.58
C ASN A 252 9.14 -1.23 3.25
N MET A 253 8.48 -2.26 3.77
CA MET A 253 7.23 -2.15 4.52
C MET A 253 7.46 -1.36 5.80
N GLU A 254 8.48 -1.70 6.59
CA GLU A 254 8.84 -0.98 7.82
C GLU A 254 9.12 0.50 7.55
N ARG A 255 9.84 0.81 6.45
CA ARG A 255 10.11 2.20 6.06
C ARG A 255 8.85 2.96 5.64
N ARG A 256 7.95 2.32 4.88
CA ARG A 256 6.76 2.99 4.32
C ARG A 256 5.62 3.15 5.31
N PHE A 257 5.49 2.22 6.26
CA PHE A 257 4.45 2.20 7.27
C PHE A 257 4.96 2.64 8.64
N SER A 258 6.13 3.28 8.71
CA SER A 258 6.66 3.89 9.94
C SER A 258 5.69 4.89 10.57
N VAL A 259 4.91 5.60 9.74
CA VAL A 259 3.81 6.49 10.14
C VAL A 259 2.78 5.81 11.06
N PHE A 260 2.58 4.49 10.96
CA PHE A 260 1.58 3.76 11.75
C PHE A 260 2.19 2.93 12.88
N LEU A 261 3.41 2.42 12.72
CA LEU A 261 3.97 1.42 13.63
C LEU A 261 5.19 1.90 14.42
N ASN A 262 5.86 2.99 13.98
CA ASN A 262 7.07 3.46 14.64
C ASN A 262 6.79 4.76 15.39
N VAL A 263 6.66 4.66 16.71
CA VAL A 263 6.41 5.80 17.62
C VAL A 263 7.51 6.87 17.60
N THR A 264 8.71 6.54 17.11
CA THR A 264 9.83 7.49 16.99
C THR A 264 9.88 8.19 15.62
N ALA A 265 9.02 7.80 14.68
CA ALA A 265 8.99 8.41 13.37
C ALA A 265 8.46 9.86 13.44
N THR A 266 9.10 10.77 12.69
CA THR A 266 8.72 12.19 12.67
C THR A 266 7.28 12.44 12.23
N LYS A 267 6.72 11.54 11.42
CA LYS A 267 5.34 11.58 10.92
C LYS A 267 4.46 10.51 11.55
N PHE A 268 4.83 9.99 12.71
CA PHE A 268 4.02 8.99 13.40
C PHE A 268 2.63 9.55 13.72
N SER A 269 1.60 8.74 13.48
CA SER A 269 0.21 9.05 13.84
C SER A 269 -0.36 7.91 14.68
N PRO A 270 -0.81 8.20 15.93
CA PRO A 270 -1.43 7.19 16.79
C PRO A 270 -2.84 6.79 16.32
N LEU A 271 -3.42 7.51 15.35
CA LEU A 271 -4.82 7.39 14.94
C LEU A 271 -5.22 5.96 14.55
N ALA A 272 -4.41 5.27 13.76
CA ALA A 272 -4.73 3.90 13.33
C ALA A 272 -4.70 2.90 14.50
N ALA A 273 -3.79 3.09 15.46
CA ALA A 273 -3.72 2.29 16.67
C ALA A 273 -4.88 2.64 17.63
N ALA A 274 -5.23 3.92 17.77
CA ALA A 274 -6.38 4.38 18.53
C ALA A 274 -7.69 3.81 17.99
N ALA A 275 -7.84 3.73 16.65
CA ALA A 275 -9.00 3.11 16.01
C ALA A 275 -9.18 1.64 16.42
N CYS A 276 -8.12 0.92 16.80
CA CYS A 276 -8.22 -0.46 17.27
C CYS A 276 -8.97 -0.58 18.60
N PHE A 277 -8.94 0.44 19.47
CA PHE A 277 -9.63 0.41 20.77
C PHE A 277 -11.14 0.56 20.66
N VAL A 278 -11.64 1.12 19.55
CA VAL A 278 -13.08 1.37 19.34
C VAL A 278 -13.74 0.31 18.45
N ASP A 279 -12.96 -0.65 17.93
CA ASP A 279 -13.45 -1.72 17.07
C ASP A 279 -13.52 -3.05 17.85
N PRO A 280 -14.72 -3.55 18.19
CA PRO A 280 -14.85 -4.80 18.94
C PRO A 280 -14.42 -6.04 18.13
N SER A 281 -14.27 -5.93 16.80
CA SER A 281 -13.77 -7.02 15.95
C SER A 281 -12.25 -7.10 15.95
N VAL A 282 -11.57 -6.02 16.35
CA VAL A 282 -10.13 -5.99 16.60
C VAL A 282 -9.96 -6.11 18.09
N SER A 283 -9.69 -7.32 18.59
CA SER A 283 -9.38 -7.46 20.01
C SER A 283 -8.07 -6.73 20.26
N ALA A 284 -8.18 -5.51 20.79
CA ALA A 284 -7.07 -4.76 21.34
C ALA A 284 -6.31 -5.63 22.35
N GLU A 285 -7.01 -6.55 23.05
CA GLU A 285 -6.38 -7.52 23.96
C GLU A 285 -5.37 -8.42 23.24
N THR A 286 -5.61 -8.82 21.99
CA THR A 286 -4.65 -9.63 21.20
C THR A 286 -3.42 -8.82 20.79
N LEU A 287 -3.55 -7.49 20.67
CA LEU A 287 -2.42 -6.57 20.47
C LEU A 287 -1.70 -6.29 21.79
N ILE A 288 -2.45 -6.20 22.90
CA ILE A 288 -1.97 -5.91 24.27
C ILE A 288 -1.22 -7.11 24.86
N GLU A 289 -1.61 -8.34 24.56
CA GLU A 289 -0.92 -9.57 25.00
C GLU A 289 0.43 -9.79 24.31
N ASN A 290 0.79 -8.91 23.36
CA ASN A 290 2.11 -8.94 22.74
C ASN A 290 3.15 -8.28 23.66
N ASP A 291 4.07 -9.09 24.19
CA ASP A 291 5.19 -8.64 25.06
C ASP A 291 6.25 -7.80 24.31
N ASP A 292 6.06 -7.52 23.01
CA ASP A 292 6.94 -6.64 22.25
C ASP A 292 6.87 -5.20 22.80
N GLU A 293 8.01 -4.69 23.28
CA GLU A 293 8.15 -3.35 23.85
C GLU A 293 7.67 -2.25 22.88
N GLY A 294 7.90 -2.44 21.58
CA GLY A 294 7.42 -1.53 20.54
C GLY A 294 5.90 -1.50 20.42
N MET A 295 5.23 -2.64 20.61
CA MET A 295 3.77 -2.72 20.63
C MET A 295 3.17 -2.01 21.84
N GLN A 296 3.76 -2.20 23.02
CA GLN A 296 3.29 -1.55 24.25
C GLN A 296 3.42 -0.02 24.16
N ASP A 297 4.51 0.46 23.58
CA ASP A 297 4.71 1.89 23.33
C ASP A 297 3.70 2.46 22.33
N LEU A 298 3.37 1.71 21.27
CA LEU A 298 2.34 2.07 20.29
C LEU A 298 0.96 2.20 20.95
N LEU A 299 0.59 1.23 21.79
CA LEU A 299 -0.68 1.20 22.49
C LEU A 299 -0.80 2.36 23.50
N ARG A 300 0.26 2.63 24.27
CA ARG A 300 0.30 3.78 25.18
C ARG A 300 0.08 5.11 24.44
N LYS A 301 0.72 5.28 23.28
CA LYS A 301 0.52 6.48 22.45
C LYS A 301 -0.91 6.61 21.90
N ALA A 302 -1.55 5.48 21.61
CA ALA A 302 -2.94 5.45 21.19
C ALA A 302 -3.90 5.82 22.33
N GLU A 303 -3.67 5.32 23.54
CA GLU A 303 -4.44 5.69 24.74
C GLU A 303 -4.32 7.19 25.06
N ASP A 304 -3.10 7.74 25.04
CA ASP A 304 -2.83 9.17 25.24
C ASP A 304 -3.59 10.04 24.22
N TYR A 305 -3.62 9.59 22.96
CA TYR A 305 -4.34 10.26 21.89
C TYR A 305 -5.85 10.26 22.13
N ILE A 306 -6.42 9.11 22.53
CA ILE A 306 -7.85 8.99 22.85
C ILE A 306 -8.21 9.88 24.04
N ALA A 307 -7.38 9.88 25.08
CA ALA A 307 -7.61 10.72 26.26
C ALA A 307 -7.63 12.21 25.90
N THR A 308 -6.70 12.65 25.05
CA THR A 308 -6.64 14.04 24.59
C THR A 308 -7.86 14.42 23.75
N ALA A 309 -8.24 13.56 22.80
CA ALA A 309 -9.42 13.79 21.95
C ALA A 309 -10.74 13.83 22.75
N CYS A 310 -10.86 13.03 23.81
CA CYS A 310 -12.01 13.04 24.71
C CYS A 310 -12.08 14.27 25.64
N HIS A 311 -10.95 14.94 25.90
CA HIS A 311 -10.92 16.13 26.76
C HIS A 311 -11.31 17.42 26.02
N ASP A 312 -11.11 17.48 24.70
CA ASP A 312 -11.52 18.62 23.88
C ASP A 312 -13.03 18.63 23.56
N GLU A 313 -13.70 17.48 23.65
CA GLU A 313 -15.16 17.39 23.56
C GLU A 313 -15.81 17.32 24.95
N GLU A 314 -16.23 18.46 25.49
CA GLU A 314 -17.36 18.51 26.43
C GLU A 314 -18.58 17.91 25.70
N TRP A 315 -18.73 16.60 25.78
CA TRP A 315 -19.89 15.87 25.30
C TRP A 315 -21.10 16.30 26.13
N LYS A 316 -21.78 17.37 25.69
CA LYS A 316 -23.14 17.68 26.10
C LYS A 316 -24.03 16.56 25.58
N CYS A 317 -24.12 15.50 26.39
CA CYS A 317 -25.00 14.37 26.21
C CYS A 317 -26.47 14.86 26.31
N GLU A 318 -27.00 15.47 25.26
CA GLU A 318 -28.45 15.68 25.08
C GLU A 318 -29.08 14.42 24.47
N TRP A 319 -29.01 13.30 25.20
CA TRP A 319 -29.91 12.16 24.95
C TRP A 319 -30.57 11.76 26.27
N SER A 320 -31.48 12.62 26.70
CA SER A 320 -32.52 12.29 27.67
C SER A 320 -33.80 13.05 27.29
N ARG A 321 -34.55 12.47 26.36
CA ARG A 321 -36.02 12.55 26.29
C ARG A 321 -36.56 11.23 25.77
#